data_AF-A0A6A0H5L7-F1
#
_entry.id   AF-A0A6A0H5L7-F1
#
_cell.length_a   1.000
_cell.length_b   1.000
_cell.length_c   1.000
_cell.angle_alpha   90.00
_cell.angle_beta   90.00
_cell.angle_gamma   90.00
#
_symmetry.space_group_name_H-M   'P 1'
#
loop_
_entity.id
_entity.type
_entity.pdbx_description
1 polymer ?
#
loop_
_entity_poly.entity_id
_entity_poly.type
_entity_poly.pdbx_seq_one_letter_code
_entity_poly.pdbx_strand_id
1 'polypeptide(L)'
;MQRAGVTIDDLDQLSVIHVTGTKGKGSTCAFTEQILRQHGYKTGLYTSPHLVSVTERIRINGRPIHRDDFTKHFWNVYNSLYCKQEGQKDMPAYFKFMTVLALKVFLEENIDVAVLEVGIGGEYDCTNVVRKPVACGITSLDLDHTSLLGNTLASIAWHKGGIIKPGAGVYTTAGQDPQAFNVLLQRAAEKQVP
;
A
#
# COMPACT_ATOMS: atom_id res chain seq x y z
N MET A 1 6.73 8.56 10.02
CA MET A 1 7.10 7.20 10.46
C MET A 1 8.10 7.25 11.61
N GLN A 2 9.25 7.90 11.46
CA GLN A 2 10.25 8.03 12.55
C GLN A 2 9.67 8.58 13.87
N ARG A 3 8.84 9.63 13.83
CA ARG A 3 8.13 10.14 15.02
C ARG A 3 7.28 9.08 15.73
N ALA A 4 6.70 8.14 14.99
CA ALA A 4 5.92 7.00 15.49
C ALA A 4 6.76 5.76 15.85
N GLY A 5 8.10 5.88 15.84
CA GLY A 5 9.02 4.78 16.17
C GLY A 5 9.12 3.70 15.10
N VAL A 6 8.81 4.04 13.84
CA VAL A 6 8.99 3.15 12.69
C VAL A 6 10.04 3.75 11.76
N THR A 7 11.13 3.05 11.55
CA THR A 7 12.17 3.40 10.58
C THR A 7 11.88 2.76 9.22
N ILE A 8 12.56 3.23 8.17
CA ILE A 8 12.42 2.59 6.85
C ILE A 8 13.09 1.21 6.84
N ASP A 9 14.14 1.01 7.65
CA ASP A 9 14.84 -0.26 7.74
C ASP A 9 13.99 -1.33 8.44
N ASP A 10 13.10 -0.94 9.37
CA ASP A 10 12.10 -1.85 9.93
C ASP A 10 11.14 -2.35 8.84
N LEU A 11 10.73 -1.46 7.92
CA LEU A 11 9.82 -1.81 6.82
C LEU A 11 10.47 -2.72 5.79
N ASP A 12 11.79 -2.60 5.59
CA ASP A 12 12.55 -3.47 4.70
C ASP A 12 12.59 -4.93 5.20
N GLN A 13 12.26 -5.20 6.47
CA GLN A 13 12.13 -6.56 7.02
C GLN A 13 10.79 -7.21 6.65
N LEU A 14 9.78 -6.43 6.27
CA LEU A 14 8.49 -6.96 5.85
C LEU A 14 8.57 -7.47 4.40
N SER A 15 8.10 -8.68 4.15
CA SER A 15 7.80 -9.09 2.77
C SER A 15 6.54 -8.36 2.32
N VAL A 16 6.65 -7.48 1.32
CA VAL A 16 5.51 -6.66 0.87
C VAL A 16 5.09 -7.01 -0.54
N ILE A 17 3.79 -7.20 -0.74
CA ILE A 17 3.14 -7.17 -2.05
C ILE A 17 2.37 -5.86 -2.16
N HIS A 18 2.73 -5.03 -3.14
CA HIS A 18 2.16 -3.69 -3.29
C HIS A 18 1.26 -3.63 -4.52
N VAL A 19 0.01 -3.21 -4.35
CA VAL A 19 -1.00 -3.31 -5.41
C VAL A 19 -1.64 -1.95 -5.70
N THR A 20 -1.66 -1.58 -6.98
CA THR A 20 -2.37 -0.40 -7.49
C THR A 20 -3.23 -0.74 -8.72
N GLY A 21 -3.88 0.28 -9.28
CA GLY A 21 -4.74 0.23 -10.46
C GLY A 21 -5.99 1.08 -10.30
N THR A 22 -6.83 1.12 -11.33
CA THR A 22 -8.08 1.88 -11.31
C THR A 22 -9.20 1.03 -10.73
N LYS A 23 -9.37 -0.21 -11.24
CA LYS A 23 -10.37 -1.17 -10.78
C LYS A 23 -9.72 -2.50 -10.40
N GLY A 24 -10.28 -3.17 -9.39
CA GLY A 24 -9.83 -4.51 -8.98
C GLY A 24 -8.70 -4.57 -7.95
N LYS A 25 -8.20 -3.42 -7.46
CA LYS A 25 -7.17 -3.33 -6.40
C LYS A 25 -7.54 -4.14 -5.17
N GLY A 26 -8.60 -3.73 -4.45
CA GLY A 26 -9.06 -4.41 -3.24
C GLY A 26 -9.36 -5.90 -3.43
N SER A 27 -9.97 -6.29 -4.56
CA SER A 27 -10.22 -7.71 -4.87
C SER A 27 -8.91 -8.49 -5.05
N THR A 28 -7.95 -7.92 -5.79
CA THR A 28 -6.62 -8.52 -5.98
C THR A 28 -5.90 -8.64 -4.64
N CYS A 29 -5.92 -7.61 -3.80
CA CYS A 29 -5.32 -7.67 -2.47
C CYS A 29 -5.96 -8.76 -1.59
N ALA A 30 -7.30 -8.89 -1.61
CA ALA A 30 -8.02 -9.89 -0.85
C ALA A 30 -7.71 -11.32 -1.32
N PHE A 31 -7.64 -11.55 -2.63
CA PHE A 31 -7.29 -12.86 -3.19
C PHE A 31 -5.83 -13.23 -2.90
N THR A 32 -4.91 -12.28 -3.07
CA THR A 32 -3.49 -12.49 -2.75
C THR A 32 -3.29 -12.81 -1.27
N GLU A 33 -3.91 -12.05 -0.37
CA GLU A 33 -3.89 -12.33 1.08
C GLU A 33 -4.41 -13.74 1.38
N GLN A 34 -5.56 -14.10 0.82
CA GLN A 34 -6.19 -15.38 1.10
C GLN A 34 -5.33 -16.54 0.60
N ILE A 35 -4.74 -16.43 -0.59
CA ILE A 35 -3.84 -17.47 -1.13
C ILE A 35 -2.64 -17.65 -0.21
N LEU A 36 -1.96 -16.56 0.18
CA LEU A 36 -0.79 -16.64 1.07
C LEU A 36 -1.13 -17.24 2.42
N ARG A 37 -2.26 -16.83 3.01
CA ARG A 37 -2.73 -17.39 4.28
C ARG A 37 -3.05 -18.87 4.19
N GLN A 38 -3.60 -19.34 3.07
CA GLN A 38 -3.83 -20.78 2.84
C GLN A 38 -2.52 -21.58 2.72
N HIS A 39 -1.42 -20.93 2.37
CA HIS A 39 -0.08 -21.52 2.36
C HIS A 39 0.65 -21.41 3.72
N GLY A 40 -0.05 -20.98 4.78
CA GLY A 40 0.47 -21.00 6.15
C GLY A 40 1.18 -19.72 6.61
N TYR A 41 1.27 -18.69 5.77
CA TYR A 41 1.85 -17.40 6.18
C TYR A 41 0.91 -16.61 7.10
N LYS A 42 1.48 -15.95 8.12
CA LYS A 42 0.80 -14.90 8.88
C LYS A 42 0.71 -13.64 8.02
N THR A 43 -0.50 -13.28 7.62
CA THR A 43 -0.74 -12.20 6.64
C THR A 43 -1.22 -10.92 7.31
N GLY A 44 -0.76 -9.79 6.78
CA GLY A 44 -1.34 -8.47 7.01
C GLY A 44 -1.93 -7.94 5.70
N LEU A 45 -3.11 -7.33 5.77
CA LEU A 45 -3.76 -6.72 4.60
C LEU A 45 -4.22 -5.30 4.95
N TYR A 46 -3.73 -4.33 4.17
CA TYR A 46 -4.11 -2.93 4.27
C TYR A 46 -4.90 -2.49 3.04
N THR A 47 -6.17 -2.13 3.22
CA THR A 47 -7.10 -1.78 2.13
C THR A 47 -7.88 -0.50 2.38
N SER A 48 -8.40 0.11 1.31
CA SER A 48 -9.22 1.32 1.39
C SER A 48 -10.24 1.45 0.26
N PRO A 49 -11.41 2.08 0.49
CA PRO A 49 -11.96 2.49 1.79
C PRO A 49 -12.44 1.28 2.62
N HIS A 50 -12.95 1.53 3.83
CA HIS A 50 -13.77 0.55 4.55
C HIS A 50 -15.25 0.72 4.19
N LEU A 51 -16.06 -0.31 4.43
CA LEU A 51 -17.50 -0.27 4.19
C LEU A 51 -18.28 0.04 5.46
N VAL A 52 -17.99 -0.64 6.58
CA VAL A 52 -18.76 -0.50 7.83
C VAL A 52 -17.88 0.01 8.97
N SER A 53 -16.67 -0.53 9.12
CA SER A 53 -15.79 -0.19 10.23
C SER A 53 -14.37 0.13 9.79
N VAL A 54 -13.74 1.12 10.43
CA VAL A 54 -12.34 1.48 10.20
C VAL A 54 -11.37 0.31 10.41
N THR A 55 -11.73 -0.65 11.28
CA THR A 55 -10.91 -1.84 11.52
C THR A 55 -10.80 -2.73 10.29
N GLU A 56 -11.73 -2.64 9.33
CA GLU A 56 -11.65 -3.39 8.06
C GLU A 56 -10.44 -3.00 7.22
N ARG A 57 -9.89 -1.79 7.42
CA ARG A 57 -8.72 -1.29 6.70
C ARG A 57 -7.46 -2.06 7.06
N ILE A 58 -7.39 -2.67 8.26
CA ILE A 58 -6.22 -3.41 8.74
C ILE A 58 -6.68 -4.81 9.12
N ARG A 59 -6.29 -5.82 8.35
CA ARG A 59 -6.63 -7.21 8.64
C ARG A 59 -5.39 -8.01 8.96
N ILE A 60 -5.49 -8.89 9.95
CA ILE A 60 -4.49 -9.89 10.30
C ILE A 60 -5.12 -11.26 10.11
N ASN A 61 -4.47 -12.13 9.34
CA ASN A 61 -4.98 -13.46 9.01
C ASN A 61 -6.42 -13.45 8.47
N GLY A 62 -6.71 -12.54 7.54
CA GLY A 62 -8.02 -12.39 6.91
C GLY A 62 -9.11 -11.77 7.78
N ARG A 63 -8.84 -11.44 9.05
CA ARG A 63 -9.81 -10.84 9.97
C ARG A 63 -9.49 -9.37 10.25
N PRO A 64 -10.47 -8.46 10.27
CA PRO A 64 -10.27 -7.11 10.79
C PRO A 64 -9.61 -7.16 12.17
N ILE A 65 -8.67 -6.25 12.41
CA ILE A 65 -8.05 -6.10 13.73
C ILE A 65 -9.13 -5.88 14.81
N HIS A 66 -8.95 -6.49 15.98
CA HIS A 66 -9.87 -6.32 17.09
C HIS A 66 -9.96 -4.84 17.50
N ARG A 67 -11.13 -4.39 17.97
CA ARG A 67 -11.36 -2.97 18.28
C ARG A 67 -10.42 -2.45 19.37
N ASP A 68 -10.15 -3.26 20.38
CA ASP A 68 -9.29 -2.87 21.49
C ASP A 68 -7.82 -2.76 21.05
N ASP A 69 -7.35 -3.69 20.21
CA ASP A 69 -6.01 -3.64 19.64
C ASP A 69 -5.87 -2.44 18.70
N PHE A 70 -6.86 -2.20 17.83
CA PHE A 70 -6.89 -1.00 16.99
C PHE A 70 -6.78 0.28 17.83
N THR A 71 -7.59 0.39 18.89
CA THR A 71 -7.59 1.54 19.80
C THR A 71 -6.23 1.73 20.47
N LYS A 72 -5.62 0.65 20.94
CA LYS A 72 -4.30 0.65 21.56
C LYS A 72 -3.23 1.15 20.58
N HIS A 73 -3.14 0.59 19.37
CA HIS A 73 -2.16 1.01 18.37
C HIS A 73 -2.43 2.44 17.90
N PHE A 74 -3.72 2.81 17.73
CA PHE A 74 -4.12 4.16 17.34
C PHE A 74 -3.55 5.20 18.32
N TRP A 75 -3.81 5.04 19.62
CA TRP A 75 -3.34 6.00 20.62
C TRP A 75 -1.82 5.99 20.77
N ASN A 76 -1.17 4.83 20.62
CA ASN A 76 0.30 4.76 20.61
C ASN A 76 0.90 5.61 19.48
N VAL A 77 0.40 5.44 18.25
CA VAL A 77 0.87 6.22 17.09
C VAL A 77 0.50 7.68 17.23
N TYR A 78 -0.75 7.97 17.58
CA TYR A 78 -1.26 9.33 17.70
C TYR A 78 -0.45 10.12 18.72
N ASN A 79 -0.27 9.59 19.94
CA ASN A 79 0.49 10.27 20.98
C ASN A 79 1.96 10.45 20.59
N SER A 80 2.58 9.44 19.97
CA SER A 80 3.97 9.53 19.50
C SER A 80 4.17 10.63 18.45
N LEU A 81 3.20 10.80 17.55
CA LEU A 81 3.21 11.90 16.58
C LEU A 81 2.96 13.23 17.29
N TYR A 82 1.91 13.33 18.10
CA TYR A 82 1.47 14.57 18.74
C TYR A 82 2.54 15.14 19.69
N CYS A 83 3.19 14.31 20.51
CA CYS A 83 4.23 14.76 21.44
C CYS A 83 5.50 15.27 20.74
N LYS A 84 5.73 14.89 19.48
CA LYS A 84 6.91 15.28 18.68
C LYS A 84 6.54 16.25 17.56
N GLN A 85 5.42 16.96 17.66
CA GLN A 85 5.00 17.91 16.63
C GLN A 85 5.78 19.23 16.76
N GLU A 86 6.23 19.78 15.64
CA GLU A 86 6.95 21.05 15.59
C GLU A 86 6.02 22.26 15.44
N GLY A 87 4.72 22.02 15.18
CA GLY A 87 3.69 23.05 15.11
C GLY A 87 2.27 22.48 14.97
N GLN A 88 1.26 23.34 15.09
CA GLN A 88 -0.16 22.93 15.11
C GLN A 88 -0.64 22.22 13.84
N LYS A 89 0.07 22.37 12.70
CA LYS A 89 -0.28 21.76 11.41
C LYS A 89 0.62 20.58 11.02
N ASP A 90 1.44 20.09 11.94
CA ASP A 90 2.43 19.03 11.71
C ASP A 90 1.87 17.60 11.93
N MET A 91 0.55 17.47 12.03
CA MET A 91 -0.12 16.17 12.08
C MET A 91 -0.44 15.66 10.68
N PRO A 92 -0.19 14.37 10.37
CA PRO A 92 -0.44 13.83 9.05
C PRO A 92 -1.93 13.79 8.72
N ALA A 93 -2.26 14.02 7.45
CA ALA A 93 -3.60 13.77 6.93
C ALA A 93 -4.04 12.32 7.18
N TYR A 94 -5.36 12.10 7.28
CA TYR A 94 -5.96 10.83 7.70
C TYR A 94 -5.38 9.59 7.00
N PHE A 95 -5.26 9.60 5.67
CA PHE A 95 -4.75 8.44 4.94
C PHE A 95 -3.27 8.15 5.22
N LYS A 96 -2.46 9.21 5.37
CA LYS A 96 -1.06 9.09 5.77
C LYS A 96 -0.94 8.55 7.20
N PHE A 97 -1.77 9.04 8.13
CA PHE A 97 -1.85 8.51 9.49
C PHE A 97 -2.21 7.02 9.50
N MET A 98 -3.27 6.63 8.78
CA MET A 98 -3.73 5.24 8.71
C MET A 98 -2.68 4.30 8.12
N THR A 99 -1.89 4.77 7.15
CA THR A 99 -0.79 4.00 6.57
C THR A 99 0.32 3.76 7.60
N VAL A 100 0.71 4.80 8.36
CA VAL A 100 1.69 4.64 9.46
C VAL A 100 1.17 3.67 10.52
N LEU A 101 -0.10 3.77 10.88
CA LEU A 101 -0.75 2.87 11.83
C LEU A 101 -0.74 1.42 11.34
N ALA A 102 -1.16 1.16 10.10
CA ALA A 102 -1.18 -0.19 9.52
C ALA A 102 0.21 -0.84 9.49
N LEU A 103 1.23 -0.10 9.03
CA LEU A 103 2.61 -0.60 9.00
C LEU A 103 3.14 -0.91 10.40
N LYS A 104 2.86 -0.05 11.40
CA LYS A 104 3.25 -0.32 12.78
C LYS A 104 2.56 -1.56 13.35
N VAL A 105 1.26 -1.71 13.10
CA VAL A 105 0.52 -2.92 13.50
C VAL A 105 1.16 -4.16 12.88
N PHE A 106 1.48 -4.14 11.60
CA PHE A 106 2.11 -5.28 10.91
C PHE A 106 3.47 -5.67 11.48
N LEU A 107 4.30 -4.68 11.82
CA LEU A 107 5.57 -4.92 12.50
C LEU A 107 5.36 -5.51 13.91
N GLU A 108 4.48 -4.93 14.72
CA GLU A 108 4.24 -5.38 16.09
C GLU A 108 3.54 -6.74 16.17
N GLU A 109 2.72 -7.06 15.16
CA GLU A 109 2.11 -8.38 14.98
C GLU A 109 3.08 -9.42 14.42
N ASN A 110 4.29 -9.06 14.00
CA ASN A 110 5.27 -10.00 13.42
C ASN A 110 4.64 -10.83 12.27
N ILE A 111 3.99 -10.17 11.32
CA ILE A 111 3.46 -10.85 10.12
C ILE A 111 4.59 -11.29 9.19
N ASP A 112 4.36 -12.34 8.41
CA ASP A 112 5.31 -12.81 7.41
C ASP A 112 5.24 -11.97 6.13
N VAL A 113 4.02 -11.57 5.73
CA VAL A 113 3.76 -10.86 4.47
C VAL A 113 2.65 -9.83 4.59
N ALA A 114 2.93 -8.61 4.12
CA ALA A 114 1.97 -7.52 4.02
C ALA A 114 1.47 -7.36 2.57
N VAL A 115 0.16 -7.33 2.38
CA VAL A 115 -0.47 -6.96 1.11
C VAL A 115 -1.02 -5.54 1.26
N LEU A 116 -0.44 -4.60 0.51
CA LEU A 116 -0.75 -3.18 0.63
C LEU A 116 -1.51 -2.70 -0.62
N GLU A 117 -2.72 -2.20 -0.41
CA GLU A 117 -3.46 -1.47 -1.42
C GLU A 117 -3.04 0.01 -1.46
N VAL A 118 -2.66 0.49 -2.64
CA VAL A 118 -2.47 1.92 -2.91
C VAL A 118 -3.79 2.67 -2.81
N GLY A 119 -3.78 3.81 -2.13
CA GLY A 119 -4.93 4.71 -2.07
C GLY A 119 -5.23 5.34 -3.43
N ILE A 120 -4.34 6.24 -3.88
CA ILE A 120 -4.50 6.95 -5.17
C ILE A 120 -3.16 7.01 -5.90
N GLY A 121 -3.17 6.68 -7.19
CA GLY A 121 -1.98 6.73 -8.04
C GLY A 121 -0.97 5.62 -7.70
N GLY A 122 0.18 5.98 -7.16
CA GLY A 122 1.27 5.05 -6.86
C GLY A 122 2.54 5.79 -6.46
N GLU A 123 3.15 6.53 -7.40
CA GLU A 123 4.40 7.26 -7.23
C GLU A 123 4.45 8.10 -5.95
N TYR A 124 3.39 8.88 -5.71
CA TYR A 124 3.30 9.81 -4.57
C TYR A 124 2.34 9.34 -3.48
N ASP A 125 1.85 8.10 -3.56
CA ASP A 125 0.97 7.54 -2.53
C ASP A 125 1.77 7.28 -1.24
N CYS A 126 1.15 7.48 -0.07
CA CYS A 126 1.87 7.28 1.19
C CYS A 126 2.23 5.82 1.48
N THR A 127 1.63 4.85 0.79
CA THR A 127 2.05 3.44 0.84
C THR A 127 3.34 3.18 0.06
N ASN A 128 3.75 4.09 -0.85
CA ASN A 128 4.97 3.96 -1.66
C ASN A 128 6.28 4.27 -0.90
N VAL A 129 6.20 4.30 0.43
CA VAL A 129 7.36 4.31 1.33
C VAL A 129 8.08 2.96 1.35
N VAL A 130 7.44 1.89 0.88
CA VAL A 130 8.04 0.55 0.75
C VAL A 130 9.13 0.58 -0.32
N ARG A 131 10.38 0.32 0.06
CA ARG A 131 11.53 0.35 -0.86
C ARG A 131 11.74 -0.97 -1.59
N LYS A 132 11.44 -2.09 -0.94
CA LYS A 132 11.74 -3.45 -1.40
C LYS A 132 10.49 -4.36 -1.41
N PRO A 133 9.45 -4.02 -2.19
CA PRO A 133 8.35 -4.97 -2.38
C PRO A 133 8.88 -6.22 -3.08
N VAL A 134 8.36 -7.38 -2.69
CA VAL A 134 8.65 -8.67 -3.35
C VAL A 134 7.93 -8.73 -4.70
N ALA A 135 6.71 -8.18 -4.75
CA ALA A 135 5.92 -8.08 -5.97
C ALA A 135 5.09 -6.80 -6.03
N CYS A 136 4.92 -6.27 -7.23
CA CYS A 136 4.07 -5.13 -7.54
C CYS A 136 2.94 -5.56 -8.50
N GLY A 137 1.70 -5.43 -8.05
CA GLY A 137 0.51 -5.70 -8.85
C GLY A 137 -0.11 -4.41 -9.40
N ILE A 138 -0.28 -4.32 -10.72
CA ILE A 138 -0.94 -3.20 -11.38
C ILE A 138 -2.19 -3.73 -12.06
N THR A 139 -3.33 -3.56 -11.40
CA THR A 139 -4.64 -3.98 -11.91
C THR A 139 -5.07 -3.11 -13.10
N SER A 140 -6.28 -3.32 -13.63
CA SER A 140 -6.74 -2.62 -14.84
C SER A 140 -6.64 -1.11 -14.70
N LEU A 141 -6.11 -0.44 -15.72
CA LEU A 141 -5.94 1.00 -15.79
C LEU A 141 -7.02 1.61 -16.68
N ASP A 142 -7.60 2.70 -16.17
CA ASP A 142 -8.67 3.45 -16.81
C ASP A 142 -8.60 4.90 -16.31
N LEU A 143 -9.27 5.82 -17.00
CA LEU A 143 -9.35 7.22 -16.61
C LEU A 143 -10.05 7.35 -15.25
N ASP A 144 -9.30 7.81 -14.26
CA ASP A 144 -9.75 7.97 -12.88
C ASP A 144 -8.89 9.00 -12.16
N HIS A 145 -9.48 9.74 -11.21
CA HIS A 145 -8.82 10.81 -10.47
C HIS A 145 -8.02 11.78 -11.36
N THR A 146 -8.58 12.17 -12.52
CA THR A 146 -7.86 12.93 -13.55
C THR A 146 -7.35 14.29 -13.09
N SER A 147 -7.99 14.90 -12.09
CA SER A 147 -7.52 16.12 -11.43
C SER A 147 -6.19 15.94 -10.68
N LEU A 148 -5.84 14.71 -10.29
CA LEU A 148 -4.62 14.37 -9.55
C LEU A 148 -3.59 13.61 -10.40
N LEU A 149 -4.07 12.74 -11.30
CA LEU A 149 -3.22 11.80 -12.06
C LEU A 149 -3.02 12.20 -13.51
N GLY A 150 -3.63 13.33 -13.93
CA GLY A 150 -3.63 13.82 -15.30
C GLY A 150 -4.78 13.27 -16.14
N ASN A 151 -4.93 13.82 -17.34
CA ASN A 151 -6.08 13.59 -18.21
C ASN A 151 -5.84 12.51 -19.28
N THR A 152 -4.73 11.77 -19.21
CA THR A 152 -4.41 10.72 -20.19
C THR A 152 -4.15 9.40 -19.50
N LEU A 153 -4.39 8.31 -20.23
CA LEU A 153 -4.11 6.98 -19.69
C LEU A 153 -2.61 6.77 -19.46
N ALA A 154 -1.76 7.40 -20.29
CA ALA A 154 -0.31 7.41 -20.11
C ALA A 154 0.10 8.09 -18.79
N SER A 155 -0.48 9.25 -18.43
CA SER A 155 -0.14 9.92 -17.16
C SER A 155 -0.58 9.10 -15.96
N ILE A 156 -1.75 8.47 -16.04
CA ILE A 156 -2.28 7.56 -15.01
C ILE A 156 -1.38 6.33 -14.85
N ALA A 157 -0.96 5.73 -15.97
CA ALA A 157 -0.04 4.59 -15.97
C ALA A 157 1.33 4.97 -15.39
N TRP A 158 1.84 6.17 -15.66
CA TRP A 158 3.09 6.65 -15.09
C TRP A 158 2.99 6.75 -13.56
N HIS A 159 1.93 7.39 -13.06
CA HIS A 159 1.70 7.49 -11.62
C HIS A 159 1.57 6.12 -10.96
N LYS A 160 0.78 5.20 -11.55
CA LYS A 160 0.54 3.87 -10.99
C LYS A 160 1.78 2.98 -11.09
N GLY A 161 2.53 3.07 -12.17
CA GLY A 161 3.83 2.42 -12.34
C GLY A 161 4.90 2.91 -11.35
N GLY A 162 4.64 3.95 -10.56
CA GLY A 162 5.53 4.42 -9.50
C GLY A 162 5.71 3.49 -8.31
N ILE A 163 4.89 2.45 -8.19
CA ILE A 163 5.13 1.39 -7.20
C ILE A 163 6.21 0.39 -7.66
N ILE A 164 6.61 0.40 -8.94
CA ILE A 164 7.64 -0.52 -9.45
C ILE A 164 8.98 -0.16 -8.82
N LYS A 165 9.65 -1.16 -8.23
CA LYS A 165 10.97 -1.02 -7.59
C LYS A 165 11.93 -2.09 -8.12
N PRO A 166 13.25 -1.82 -8.14
CA PRO A 166 14.24 -2.80 -8.57
C PRO A 166 14.14 -4.11 -7.76
N GLY A 167 14.26 -5.24 -8.44
CA GLY A 167 14.23 -6.57 -7.84
C GLY A 167 12.82 -7.10 -7.49
N ALA A 168 11.76 -6.31 -7.65
CA ALA A 168 10.38 -6.74 -7.44
C ALA A 168 9.82 -7.41 -8.71
N GLY A 169 9.07 -8.50 -8.57
CA GLY A 169 8.29 -9.03 -9.70
C GLY A 169 7.11 -8.11 -10.04
N VAL A 170 6.89 -7.78 -11.31
CA VAL A 170 5.80 -6.87 -11.73
C VAL A 170 4.74 -7.64 -12.50
N TYR A 171 3.49 -7.48 -12.10
CA TYR A 171 2.35 -8.17 -12.69
C TYR A 171 1.27 -7.17 -13.07
N THR A 172 0.70 -7.32 -14.27
CA THR A 172 -0.45 -6.52 -14.71
C THR A 172 -1.49 -7.38 -15.42
N THR A 173 -2.70 -6.85 -15.57
CA THR A 173 -3.82 -7.56 -16.22
C THR A 173 -3.55 -7.83 -17.69
N ALA A 174 -3.87 -9.03 -18.15
CA ALA A 174 -3.90 -9.33 -19.59
C ALA A 174 -4.91 -8.41 -20.29
N GLY A 175 -4.55 -7.92 -21.49
CA GLY A 175 -5.41 -7.00 -22.25
C GLY A 175 -5.44 -5.56 -21.72
N GLN A 176 -4.43 -5.15 -20.95
CA GLN A 176 -4.22 -3.74 -20.61
C GLN A 176 -4.16 -2.88 -21.89
N ASP A 177 -4.69 -1.66 -21.84
CA ASP A 177 -4.59 -0.73 -22.96
C ASP A 177 -3.13 -0.55 -23.41
N PRO A 178 -2.83 -0.59 -24.73
CA PRO A 178 -1.46 -0.51 -25.23
C PRO A 178 -0.69 0.73 -24.79
N GLN A 179 -1.36 1.89 -24.64
CA GLN A 179 -0.70 3.12 -24.19
C GLN A 179 -0.30 3.00 -22.72
N ALA A 180 -1.20 2.51 -21.87
CA ALA A 180 -0.89 2.21 -20.46
C ALA A 180 0.25 1.19 -20.36
N PHE A 181 0.14 0.09 -21.11
CA PHE A 181 1.10 -1.00 -21.06
C PHE A 181 2.50 -0.55 -21.47
N ASN A 182 2.62 0.24 -22.53
CA ASN A 182 3.91 0.80 -22.96
C ASN A 182 4.56 1.68 -21.88
N VAL A 183 3.78 2.49 -21.16
CA VAL A 183 4.29 3.26 -20.03
C VAL A 183 4.74 2.33 -18.90
N LEU A 184 3.97 1.29 -18.57
CA LEU A 184 4.40 0.32 -17.55
C LEU A 184 5.70 -0.39 -17.93
N LEU A 185 5.88 -0.75 -19.21
CA LEU A 185 7.14 -1.32 -19.72
C LEU A 185 8.31 -0.34 -19.57
N GLN A 186 8.11 0.94 -19.91
CA GLN A 186 9.15 1.96 -19.72
C GLN A 186 9.52 2.11 -18.25
N ARG A 187 8.52 2.13 -17.35
CA ARG A 187 8.73 2.20 -15.90
C ARG A 187 9.46 0.97 -15.37
N ALA A 188 9.13 -0.23 -15.86
CA ALA A 188 9.84 -1.45 -15.52
C ALA A 188 11.31 -1.40 -15.98
N ALA A 189 11.55 -0.96 -17.22
CA ALA A 189 12.89 -0.79 -17.77
C ALA A 189 13.72 0.24 -16.99
N GLU A 190 13.15 1.38 -16.61
CA GLU A 190 13.79 2.39 -15.74
C GLU A 190 14.24 1.80 -14.39
N LYS A 191 13.53 0.79 -13.89
CA LYS A 191 13.83 0.11 -12.62
C LYS A 191 14.59 -1.20 -12.81
N GLN A 192 14.98 -1.53 -14.04
CA GLN A 192 15.70 -2.75 -14.41
C GLN A 192 14.93 -4.01 -13.98
N VAL A 193 13.62 -4.00 -14.18
CA VAL A 193 12.72 -5.12 -13.90
C VAL A 193 12.22 -5.71 -15.23
N PRO A 194 12.22 -7.04 -15.40
CA PRO A 194 11.71 -7.71 -16.60
C PRO A 194 10.20 -7.53 -16.80
#